data_AF-A0A6P1EGM6-F1
#
_entry.id   AF-A0A6P1EGM6-F1
#
_cell.length_a   1.000
_cell.length_b   1.000
_cell.length_c   1.000
_cell.angle_alpha   90.00
_cell.angle_beta   90.00
_cell.angle_gamma   90.00
#
_symmetry.space_group_name_H-M   'P 1'
#
loop_
_entity.id
_entity.type
_entity.pdbx_description
1 polymer ?
#
loop_
_entity_poly.entity_id
_entity_poly.type
_entity_poly.pdbx_seq_one_letter_code
_entity_poly.pdbx_strand_id
1 'polypeptide(L)'
;MRDRGYTEADMHALLLMLTRAANLFAVDAGQRSNKDYALFGHVLHLLTLTQQTDEHLALRQNALYFLLFELDIDDETRDRLQFGEGHLLFHAERLGPHPLSVAVGAMHDCLVRPGRRFAPFLQVVRAFHLGWVRWLETPAPQPWRLALDEPHAALAHPDVFLATLRGDETRIFDVLIDATSPQANPAAGLVSRLVLMHYGQHVLRHTPEAVLRLRDYVGDATHFSQVLCVLVTQGAVPDRGRFDALGLGGCLKGVPADRVASG
;
A
#
# COMPACT_ATOMS: atom_id res chain seq x y z
N MET A 1 11.75 -27.36 -5.42
CA MET A 1 11.74 -26.02 -6.05
C MET A 1 12.78 -25.90 -7.15
N ARG A 2 14.07 -26.20 -6.91
CA ARG A 2 15.10 -26.19 -7.97
C ARG A 2 14.75 -27.07 -9.19
N ASP A 3 14.26 -28.28 -8.96
CA ASP A 3 13.81 -29.19 -10.02
C ASP A 3 12.62 -28.65 -10.82
N ARG A 4 11.93 -27.63 -10.30
CA ARG A 4 10.82 -26.92 -10.95
C ARG A 4 11.29 -25.59 -11.59
N GLY A 5 12.60 -25.34 -11.65
CA GLY A 5 13.20 -24.17 -12.32
C GLY A 5 13.50 -22.96 -11.43
N TYR A 6 13.11 -22.97 -10.14
CA TYR A 6 13.33 -21.84 -9.23
C TYR A 6 14.76 -21.80 -8.66
N THR A 7 15.36 -20.61 -8.59
CA THR A 7 16.68 -20.38 -8.02
C THR A 7 16.64 -20.23 -6.49
N GLU A 8 17.81 -20.11 -5.85
CA GLU A 8 17.88 -19.81 -4.41
C GLU A 8 17.30 -18.43 -4.07
N ALA A 9 17.56 -17.44 -4.91
CA ALA A 9 17.02 -16.10 -4.77
C ALA A 9 15.49 -16.10 -4.92
N ASP A 10 14.94 -16.84 -5.90
CA ASP A 10 13.48 -17.01 -6.04
C ASP A 10 12.85 -17.59 -4.76
N MET A 11 13.48 -18.62 -4.18
CA MET A 11 13.00 -19.24 -2.94
C MET A 11 13.10 -18.29 -1.74
N HIS A 12 14.16 -17.50 -1.66
CA HIS A 12 14.35 -16.50 -0.62
C HIS A 12 13.25 -15.42 -0.67
N ALA A 13 13.04 -14.84 -1.86
CA ALA A 13 11.99 -13.85 -2.12
C ALA A 13 10.60 -14.37 -1.72
N LEU A 14 10.25 -15.59 -2.13
CA LEU A 14 8.97 -16.23 -1.77
C LEU A 14 8.85 -16.43 -0.26
N LEU A 15 9.88 -16.94 0.41
CA LEU A 15 9.87 -17.16 1.86
C LEU A 15 9.74 -15.84 2.62
N LEU A 16 10.49 -14.82 2.24
CA LEU A 16 10.43 -13.50 2.85
C LEU A 16 9.02 -12.92 2.72
N MET A 17 8.48 -12.85 1.51
CA MET A 17 7.14 -12.31 1.26
C MET A 17 6.07 -13.05 2.06
N LEU A 18 6.08 -14.39 2.05
CA LEU A 18 5.07 -15.19 2.73
C LEU A 18 5.14 -15.08 4.26
N THR A 19 6.36 -15.07 4.82
CA THR A 19 6.52 -14.90 6.27
C THR A 19 6.10 -13.50 6.74
N ARG A 20 6.31 -12.47 5.91
CA ARG A 20 5.87 -11.10 6.23
C ARG A 20 4.37 -10.90 6.00
N ALA A 21 3.74 -11.57 5.03
CA ALA A 21 2.29 -11.50 4.81
C ALA A 21 1.48 -11.90 6.05
N ALA A 22 2.02 -12.76 6.93
CA ALA A 22 1.40 -13.09 8.22
C ALA A 22 1.19 -11.86 9.11
N ASN A 23 2.04 -10.84 9.00
CA ASN A 23 1.95 -9.60 9.77
C ASN A 23 0.76 -8.72 9.37
N LEU A 24 0.18 -8.91 8.17
CA LEU A 24 -1.00 -8.15 7.72
C LEU A 24 -2.20 -8.32 8.66
N PHE A 25 -2.28 -9.47 9.31
CA PHE A 25 -3.41 -9.84 10.18
C PHE A 25 -2.96 -10.11 11.62
N ALA A 26 -1.71 -9.80 11.95
CA ALA A 26 -1.19 -9.84 13.31
C ALA A 26 -1.72 -8.62 14.09
N VAL A 27 -3.05 -8.52 14.23
CA VAL A 27 -3.70 -7.49 15.02
C VAL A 27 -3.84 -8.03 16.44
N ASP A 28 -2.88 -7.71 17.30
CA ASP A 28 -3.05 -7.91 18.74
C ASP A 28 -4.02 -6.84 19.28
N ALA A 29 -5.15 -7.28 19.83
CA ALA A 29 -6.18 -6.38 20.38
C ALA A 29 -5.66 -5.54 21.57
N GLY A 30 -4.57 -5.95 22.22
CA GLY A 30 -4.02 -5.29 23.41
C GLY A 30 -2.89 -4.29 23.19
N GLN A 31 -2.23 -4.30 22.01
CA GLN A 31 -1.05 -3.47 21.74
C GLN A 31 -1.05 -2.89 20.32
N ARG A 32 -2.11 -2.15 19.98
CA ARG A 32 -2.18 -1.50 18.66
C ARG A 32 -1.07 -0.46 18.53
N SER A 33 -0.14 -0.69 17.63
CA SER A 33 0.87 0.28 17.25
C SER A 33 0.39 1.15 16.08
N ASN A 34 0.96 2.34 15.92
CA ASN A 34 0.72 3.16 14.73
C ASN A 34 1.11 2.44 13.41
N LYS A 35 1.96 1.39 13.48
CA LYS A 35 2.36 0.56 12.33
C LYS A 35 1.25 -0.40 11.89
N ASP A 36 0.44 -0.92 12.82
CA ASP A 36 -0.65 -1.84 12.46
C ASP A 36 -1.78 -1.12 11.70
N TYR A 37 -2.08 0.11 12.12
CA TYR A 37 -3.00 1.00 11.40
C TYR A 37 -2.45 1.44 10.04
N ALA A 38 -1.12 1.52 9.90
CA ALA A 38 -0.47 1.79 8.62
C ALA A 38 -0.73 0.67 7.61
N LEU A 39 -0.40 -0.56 8.01
CA LEU A 39 -0.59 -1.75 7.21
C LEU A 39 -2.05 -1.93 6.81
N PHE A 40 -2.97 -1.73 7.74
CA PHE A 40 -4.40 -1.79 7.45
C PHE A 40 -4.85 -0.70 6.46
N GLY A 41 -4.32 0.53 6.57
CA GLY A 41 -4.57 1.60 5.61
C GLY A 41 -4.14 1.23 4.18
N HIS A 42 -2.93 0.69 3.99
CA HIS A 42 -2.46 0.23 2.68
C HIS A 42 -3.30 -0.91 2.10
N VAL A 43 -3.75 -1.84 2.96
CA VAL A 43 -4.68 -2.92 2.60
C VAL A 43 -6.01 -2.35 2.07
N LEU A 44 -6.63 -1.44 2.82
CA LEU A 44 -7.88 -0.82 2.41
C LEU A 44 -7.70 0.00 1.12
N HIS A 45 -6.59 0.71 1.00
CA HIS A 45 -6.24 1.46 -0.19
C HIS A 45 -6.17 0.58 -1.44
N LEU A 46 -5.47 -0.55 -1.35
CA LEU A 46 -5.43 -1.56 -2.43
C LEU A 46 -6.84 -2.03 -2.82
N LEU A 47 -7.69 -2.34 -1.84
CA LEU A 47 -9.08 -2.74 -2.11
C LEU A 47 -9.86 -1.68 -2.87
N THR A 48 -9.70 -0.40 -2.53
CA THR A 48 -10.38 0.68 -3.26
C THR A 48 -9.93 0.79 -4.72
N LEU A 49 -8.66 0.49 -5.01
CA LEU A 49 -8.12 0.52 -6.38
C LEU A 49 -8.53 -0.69 -7.21
N THR A 50 -8.84 -1.84 -6.59
CA THR A 50 -9.34 -3.03 -7.33
C THR A 50 -10.71 -2.83 -7.99
N GLN A 51 -11.40 -1.73 -7.67
CA GLN A 51 -12.71 -1.37 -8.24
C GLN A 51 -12.62 -0.57 -9.55
N GLN A 52 -11.41 -0.26 -10.04
CA GLN A 52 -11.18 0.68 -11.14
C GLN A 52 -10.55 -0.02 -12.38
N THR A 53 -10.69 0.60 -13.55
CA THR A 53 -10.28 0.09 -14.89
C THR A 53 -8.76 -0.09 -15.05
N ASP A 54 -8.31 -0.68 -16.18
CA ASP A 54 -6.89 -0.97 -16.49
C ASP A 54 -5.94 0.25 -16.40
N GLU A 55 -6.42 1.49 -16.58
CA GLU A 55 -5.64 2.71 -16.33
C GLU A 55 -5.14 2.83 -14.87
N HIS A 56 -5.80 2.13 -13.93
CA HIS A 56 -5.44 2.10 -12.52
C HIS A 56 -4.49 0.95 -12.16
N LEU A 57 -4.06 0.13 -13.13
CA LEU A 57 -3.06 -0.93 -12.88
C LEU A 57 -1.77 -0.36 -12.28
N ALA A 58 -1.30 0.78 -12.80
CA ALA A 58 -0.12 1.44 -12.29
C ALA A 58 -0.32 2.00 -10.87
N LEU A 59 -1.55 2.41 -10.51
CA LEU A 59 -1.89 2.84 -9.14
C LEU A 59 -1.90 1.65 -8.18
N ARG A 60 -2.51 0.55 -8.62
CA ARG A 60 -2.54 -0.71 -7.87
C ARG A 60 -1.14 -1.28 -7.65
N GLN A 61 -0.27 -1.19 -8.66
CA GLN A 61 1.14 -1.57 -8.55
C GLN A 61 1.88 -0.72 -7.52
N ASN A 62 1.72 0.61 -7.57
CA ASN A 62 2.35 1.50 -6.58
C ASN A 62 1.84 1.22 -5.15
N ALA A 63 0.53 1.00 -4.99
CA ALA A 63 -0.04 0.65 -3.70
C ALA A 63 0.48 -0.70 -3.16
N LEU A 64 0.69 -1.68 -4.04
CA LEU A 64 1.32 -2.96 -3.68
C LEU A 64 2.76 -2.75 -3.22
N TYR A 65 3.54 -1.96 -3.97
CA TYR A 65 4.92 -1.66 -3.60
C TYR A 65 5.03 -1.09 -2.18
N PHE A 66 4.19 -0.10 -1.84
CA PHE A 66 4.17 0.47 -0.48
C PHE A 66 3.68 -0.51 0.59
N LEU A 67 2.70 -1.36 0.28
CA LEU A 67 2.29 -2.42 1.20
C LEU A 67 3.47 -3.35 1.52
N LEU A 68 4.19 -3.80 0.50
CA LEU A 68 5.34 -4.69 0.67
C LEU A 68 6.49 -3.98 1.40
N PHE A 69 6.69 -2.68 1.16
CA PHE A 69 7.65 -1.86 1.90
C PHE A 69 7.34 -1.82 3.40
N GLU A 70 6.09 -1.53 3.78
CA GLU A 70 5.68 -1.50 5.20
C GLU A 70 5.73 -2.88 5.88
N LEU A 71 5.71 -3.94 5.09
CA LEU A 71 5.94 -5.32 5.53
C LEU A 71 7.43 -5.67 5.68
N ASP A 72 8.34 -4.70 5.53
CA ASP A 72 9.79 -4.86 5.61
C ASP A 72 10.31 -5.90 4.58
N ILE A 73 9.74 -5.90 3.37
CA ILE A 73 10.20 -6.69 2.22
C ILE A 73 11.20 -5.84 1.43
N ASP A 74 12.38 -6.40 1.13
CA ASP A 74 13.44 -5.70 0.39
C ASP A 74 13.07 -5.39 -1.07
N ASP A 75 13.74 -4.39 -1.63
CA ASP A 75 13.52 -3.86 -2.98
C ASP A 75 13.61 -4.95 -4.05
N GLU A 76 14.62 -5.83 -3.96
CA GLU A 76 14.81 -6.94 -4.91
C GLU A 76 13.61 -7.89 -4.93
N THR A 77 13.06 -8.21 -3.76
CA THR A 77 11.88 -9.06 -3.64
C THR A 77 10.62 -8.34 -4.12
N ARG A 78 10.49 -7.03 -3.87
CA ARG A 78 9.35 -6.24 -4.35
C ARG A 78 9.33 -6.14 -5.87
N ASP A 79 10.48 -5.94 -6.50
CA ASP A 79 10.62 -5.82 -7.96
C ASP A 79 10.27 -7.11 -8.71
N ARG A 80 10.24 -8.25 -8.00
CA ARG A 80 9.79 -9.53 -8.55
C ARG A 80 8.26 -9.67 -8.60
N LEU A 81 7.50 -8.71 -8.07
CA LEU A 81 6.03 -8.80 -7.95
C LEU A 81 5.33 -7.72 -8.79
N GLN A 82 4.45 -8.15 -9.69
CA GLN A 82 3.73 -7.23 -10.56
C GLN A 82 2.30 -7.70 -10.82
N PHE A 83 1.33 -6.79 -10.84
CA PHE A 83 0.01 -7.10 -11.36
C PHE A 83 0.01 -7.19 -12.90
N GLY A 84 -0.56 -8.25 -13.45
CA GLY A 84 -0.70 -8.45 -14.90
C GLY A 84 -1.72 -9.54 -15.23
N GLU A 85 -2.46 -9.39 -16.33
CA GLU A 85 -3.46 -10.37 -16.81
C GLU A 85 -4.50 -10.80 -15.74
N GLY A 86 -4.85 -9.89 -14.83
CA GLY A 86 -5.78 -10.17 -13.73
C GLY A 86 -5.17 -10.94 -12.54
N HIS A 87 -3.87 -11.19 -12.55
CA HIS A 87 -3.14 -11.93 -11.52
C HIS A 87 -2.04 -11.09 -10.88
N LEU A 88 -1.60 -11.52 -9.70
CA LEU A 88 -0.32 -11.08 -9.13
C LEU A 88 0.76 -12.03 -9.66
N LEU A 89 1.67 -11.51 -10.46
CA LEU A 89 2.75 -12.25 -11.10
C LEU A 89 4.01 -12.23 -10.25
N PHE A 90 4.75 -13.32 -10.27
CA PHE A 90 6.08 -13.50 -9.72
C PHE A 90 7.08 -13.65 -10.87
N HIS A 91 8.10 -12.79 -10.91
CA HIS A 91 9.15 -12.80 -11.92
C HIS A 91 10.33 -13.64 -11.39
N ALA A 92 10.27 -14.94 -11.66
CA ALA A 92 11.39 -15.83 -11.34
C ALA A 92 12.50 -15.72 -12.39
N GLU A 93 13.75 -15.81 -11.95
CA GLU A 93 14.93 -15.57 -12.79
C GLU A 93 14.98 -16.44 -14.06
N ARG A 94 14.54 -17.70 -13.95
CA ARG A 94 14.61 -18.68 -15.06
C ARG A 94 13.28 -18.98 -15.72
N LEU A 95 12.18 -18.71 -15.04
CA LEU A 95 10.83 -19.05 -15.52
C LEU A 95 10.10 -17.83 -16.10
N GLY A 96 10.62 -16.63 -15.87
CA GLY A 96 9.94 -15.40 -16.24
C GLY A 96 8.69 -15.14 -15.39
N PRO A 97 7.82 -14.21 -15.82
CA PRO A 97 6.59 -13.87 -15.11
C PRO A 97 5.59 -15.02 -15.16
N HIS A 98 5.04 -15.38 -14.01
CA HIS A 98 3.96 -16.35 -13.88
C HIS A 98 3.15 -16.09 -12.61
N PRO A 99 1.93 -16.62 -12.45
CA PRO A 99 1.10 -16.32 -11.29
C PRO A 99 1.79 -16.70 -9.97
N LEU A 100 1.80 -15.78 -9.02
CA LEU A 100 2.40 -15.97 -7.69
C LEU A 100 1.77 -17.16 -6.97
N SER A 101 0.47 -17.38 -7.16
CA SER A 101 -0.26 -18.53 -6.61
C SER A 101 0.35 -19.87 -7.04
N VAL A 102 0.89 -19.97 -8.26
CA VAL A 102 1.60 -21.16 -8.76
C VAL A 102 2.93 -21.34 -8.04
N ALA A 103 3.71 -20.27 -7.86
CA ALA A 103 4.97 -20.32 -7.13
C ALA A 103 4.78 -20.72 -5.66
N VAL A 104 3.80 -20.12 -4.98
CA VAL A 104 3.40 -20.43 -3.60
C VAL A 104 2.92 -21.89 -3.50
N GLY A 105 2.08 -22.33 -4.42
CA GLY A 105 1.63 -23.72 -4.50
C GLY A 105 2.79 -24.69 -4.64
N ALA A 106 3.73 -24.41 -5.54
CA ALA A 106 4.90 -25.25 -5.76
C ALA A 106 5.82 -25.34 -4.52
N MET A 107 5.96 -24.24 -3.78
CA MET A 107 6.70 -24.23 -2.52
C MET A 107 6.06 -25.18 -1.50
N HIS A 108 4.74 -25.10 -1.31
CA HIS A 108 4.02 -25.97 -0.37
C HIS A 108 4.02 -27.44 -0.80
N ASP A 109 3.90 -27.75 -2.09
CA ASP A 109 4.00 -29.12 -2.59
C ASP A 109 5.36 -29.76 -2.25
N CYS A 110 6.44 -28.97 -2.16
CA CYS A 110 7.75 -29.46 -1.73
C CYS A 110 7.81 -29.76 -0.22
N LEU A 111 6.98 -29.08 0.58
CA LEU A 111 6.94 -29.20 2.04
C LEU A 111 5.98 -30.30 2.53
N VAL A 112 4.86 -30.49 1.82
CA VAL A 112 3.84 -31.49 2.14
C VAL A 112 4.29 -32.85 1.63
N ARG A 113 4.84 -33.66 2.54
CA ARG A 113 5.10 -35.09 2.30
C ARG A 113 4.17 -35.95 3.17
N PRO A 114 3.53 -37.00 2.62
CA PRO A 114 2.71 -37.92 3.40
C PRO A 114 3.46 -38.47 4.62
N GLY A 115 2.80 -38.55 5.77
CA GLY A 115 3.38 -39.13 7.01
C GLY A 115 4.11 -38.15 7.94
N ARG A 116 4.22 -36.85 7.61
CA ARG A 116 4.75 -35.85 8.55
C ARG A 116 3.70 -35.43 9.59
N ARG A 117 4.11 -35.38 10.87
CA ARG A 117 3.29 -34.91 12.02
C ARG A 117 2.63 -33.54 11.79
N PHE A 118 3.25 -32.68 10.99
CA PHE A 118 2.79 -31.31 10.74
C PHE A 118 2.00 -31.13 9.43
N ALA A 119 1.65 -32.21 8.73
CA ALA A 119 0.93 -32.11 7.45
C ALA A 119 -0.39 -31.31 7.55
N PRO A 120 -1.26 -31.49 8.58
CA PRO A 120 -2.46 -30.67 8.73
C PRO A 120 -2.16 -29.17 8.91
N PHE A 121 -1.14 -28.84 9.72
CA PHE A 121 -0.71 -27.46 9.93
C PHE A 121 -0.20 -26.81 8.64
N LEU A 122 0.61 -27.53 7.86
CA LEU A 122 1.10 -27.04 6.56
C LEU A 122 -0.04 -26.76 5.57
N GLN A 123 -1.15 -27.52 5.62
CA GLN A 123 -2.32 -27.23 4.79
C GLN A 123 -3.02 -25.93 5.21
N VAL A 124 -3.12 -25.64 6.52
CA VAL A 124 -3.65 -24.36 7.00
C VAL A 124 -2.77 -23.20 6.56
N VAL A 125 -1.45 -23.32 6.70
CA VAL A 125 -0.49 -22.30 6.25
C VAL A 125 -0.55 -22.11 4.73
N ARG A 126 -0.69 -23.19 3.96
CA ARG A 126 -0.91 -23.12 2.51
C ARG A 126 -2.19 -22.36 2.18
N ALA A 127 -3.30 -22.68 2.84
CA ALA A 127 -4.58 -22.02 2.62
C ALA A 127 -4.51 -20.53 2.96
N PHE A 128 -3.83 -20.16 4.04
CA PHE A 128 -3.58 -18.77 4.39
C PHE A 128 -2.75 -18.06 3.31
N HIS A 129 -1.62 -18.63 2.90
CA HIS A 129 -0.74 -18.07 1.88
C HIS A 129 -1.40 -17.94 0.50
N LEU A 130 -2.25 -18.89 0.09
CA LEU A 130 -3.01 -18.76 -1.14
C LEU A 130 -4.19 -17.79 -1.00
N GLY A 131 -4.76 -17.72 0.20
CA GLY A 131 -5.90 -16.85 0.52
C GLY A 131 -5.57 -15.37 0.37
N TRP A 132 -4.42 -14.90 0.88
CA TRP A 132 -4.05 -13.49 0.72
C TRP A 132 -3.69 -13.13 -0.73
N VAL A 133 -3.02 -14.02 -1.47
CA VAL A 133 -2.75 -13.82 -2.92
C VAL A 133 -4.08 -13.67 -3.66
N ARG A 134 -5.00 -14.61 -3.45
CA ARG A 134 -6.34 -14.54 -4.06
C ARG A 134 -7.08 -13.28 -3.65
N TRP A 135 -6.98 -12.88 -2.39
CA TRP A 135 -7.61 -11.66 -1.89
C TRP A 135 -7.08 -10.41 -2.58
N LEU A 136 -5.77 -10.31 -2.81
CA LEU A 136 -5.19 -9.21 -3.59
C LEU A 136 -5.61 -9.24 -5.05
N GLU A 137 -5.79 -10.41 -5.65
CA GLU A 137 -6.21 -10.57 -7.05
C GLU A 137 -7.69 -10.26 -7.26
N THR A 138 -8.54 -10.58 -6.27
CA THR A 138 -10.00 -10.50 -6.36
C THR A 138 -10.49 -9.05 -6.19
N PRO A 139 -11.24 -8.50 -7.16
CA PRO A 139 -11.88 -7.21 -6.99
C PRO A 139 -12.83 -7.16 -5.80
N ALA A 140 -12.78 -6.07 -5.02
CA ALA A 140 -13.76 -5.84 -3.97
C ALA A 140 -15.18 -5.72 -4.57
N PRO A 141 -16.22 -6.29 -3.92
CA PRO A 141 -17.60 -6.13 -4.40
C PRO A 141 -17.97 -4.64 -4.43
N GLN A 142 -18.71 -4.23 -5.45
CA GLN A 142 -19.18 -2.85 -5.60
C GLN A 142 -20.63 -2.69 -5.11
N PRO A 143 -20.96 -1.63 -4.33
CA PRO A 143 -20.05 -0.67 -3.69
C PRO A 143 -19.58 -1.17 -2.32
N TRP A 144 -18.27 -1.34 -2.13
CA TRP A 144 -17.70 -1.52 -0.80
C TRP A 144 -17.53 -0.15 -0.10
N ARG A 145 -17.94 -0.07 1.16
CA ARG A 145 -17.88 1.14 2.00
C ARG A 145 -17.39 0.80 3.39
N LEU A 146 -16.58 1.68 3.97
CA LEU A 146 -16.17 1.62 5.37
C LEU A 146 -17.31 2.16 6.22
N ALA A 147 -17.83 1.34 7.13
CA ALA A 147 -18.78 1.77 8.14
C ALA A 147 -18.02 2.29 9.36
N LEU A 148 -17.53 3.53 9.27
CA LEU A 148 -16.86 4.24 10.37
C LEU A 148 -17.74 5.38 10.87
N ASP A 149 -17.84 5.50 12.19
CA ASP A 149 -18.48 6.65 12.85
C ASP A 149 -17.46 7.80 12.94
N GLU A 150 -17.19 8.43 11.80
CA GLU A 150 -16.23 9.53 11.67
C GLU A 150 -16.73 10.51 10.58
N PRO A 151 -16.77 11.85 10.84
CA PRO A 151 -17.35 12.85 9.93
C PRO A 151 -16.82 12.87 8.48
N HIS A 152 -15.56 12.50 8.28
CA HIS A 152 -14.86 12.47 7.00
C HIS A 152 -14.71 11.07 6.42
N ALA A 153 -15.30 10.02 7.02
CA ALA A 153 -15.15 8.63 6.61
C ALA A 153 -15.45 8.39 5.13
N ALA A 154 -16.42 9.15 4.58
CA ALA A 154 -16.78 9.10 3.18
C ALA A 154 -15.60 9.46 2.23
N LEU A 155 -14.71 10.37 2.64
CA LEU A 155 -13.53 10.78 1.85
C LEU A 155 -12.47 9.69 1.75
N ALA A 156 -12.54 8.63 2.56
CA ALA A 156 -11.69 7.46 2.41
C ALA A 156 -11.98 6.64 1.14
N HIS A 157 -13.07 6.95 0.43
CA HIS A 157 -13.45 6.28 -0.82
C HIS A 157 -13.05 7.12 -2.05
N PRO A 158 -12.36 6.54 -3.06
CA PRO A 158 -11.85 7.30 -4.21
C PRO A 158 -12.93 8.07 -4.98
N ASP A 159 -14.11 7.49 -5.17
CA ASP A 159 -15.19 8.12 -5.92
C ASP A 159 -15.72 9.37 -5.21
N VAL A 160 -15.90 9.30 -3.90
CA VAL A 160 -16.29 10.45 -3.07
C VAL A 160 -15.16 11.47 -3.01
N PHE A 161 -13.92 11.02 -2.78
CA PHE A 161 -12.74 11.88 -2.78
C PHE A 161 -12.63 12.69 -4.09
N LEU A 162 -12.73 12.03 -5.25
CA LEU A 162 -12.66 12.68 -6.56
C LEU A 162 -13.86 13.59 -6.84
N ALA A 163 -15.05 13.27 -6.32
CA ALA A 163 -16.20 14.15 -6.40
C ALA A 163 -16.00 15.41 -5.54
N THR A 164 -15.50 15.25 -4.32
CA THR A 164 -15.17 16.36 -3.41
C THR A 164 -14.07 17.23 -3.99
N LEU A 165 -12.99 16.65 -4.53
CA LEU A 165 -11.90 17.39 -5.15
C LEU A 165 -12.37 18.31 -6.29
N ARG A 166 -13.38 17.88 -7.06
CA ARG A 166 -13.96 18.66 -8.16
C ARG A 166 -14.94 19.75 -7.71
N GLY A 167 -15.55 19.58 -6.53
CA GLY A 167 -16.58 20.49 -6.02
C GLY A 167 -16.04 21.47 -4.99
N ASP A 168 -15.40 20.95 -3.94
CA ASP A 168 -14.91 21.70 -2.78
C ASP A 168 -13.61 21.05 -2.26
N GLU A 169 -12.48 21.42 -2.87
CA GLU A 169 -11.15 20.90 -2.50
C GLU A 169 -10.71 21.31 -1.09
N THR A 170 -11.30 22.37 -0.51
CA THR A 170 -10.92 22.88 0.82
C THR A 170 -11.21 21.86 1.92
N ARG A 171 -12.30 21.09 1.78
CA ARG A 171 -12.62 19.98 2.69
C ARG A 171 -11.58 18.87 2.68
N ILE A 172 -10.88 18.66 1.57
CA ILE A 172 -9.75 17.73 1.52
C ILE A 172 -8.57 18.35 2.26
N PHE A 173 -8.28 19.63 2.03
CA PHE A 173 -7.17 20.32 2.70
C PHE A 173 -7.33 20.34 4.22
N ASP A 174 -8.53 20.56 4.74
CA ASP A 174 -8.81 20.49 6.18
C ASP A 174 -8.42 19.12 6.76
N VAL A 175 -8.84 18.03 6.11
CA VAL A 175 -8.49 16.67 6.56
C VAL A 175 -6.99 16.39 6.46
N LEU A 176 -6.31 16.91 5.42
CA LEU A 176 -4.85 16.78 5.29
C LEU A 176 -4.11 17.53 6.40
N ILE A 177 -4.62 18.69 6.82
CA ILE A 177 -4.08 19.46 7.94
C ILE A 177 -4.27 18.68 9.24
N ASP A 178 -5.49 18.20 9.49
CA ASP A 178 -5.82 17.44 10.70
C ASP A 178 -4.93 16.19 10.84
N ALA A 179 -4.55 15.56 9.73
CA ALA A 179 -3.66 14.42 9.71
C ALA A 179 -2.28 14.65 10.37
N THR A 180 -1.87 15.90 10.56
CA THR A 180 -0.61 16.26 11.24
C THR A 180 -0.72 16.32 12.77
N SER A 181 -1.94 16.39 13.29
CA SER A 181 -2.20 16.43 14.73
C SER A 181 -2.29 15.03 15.33
N PRO A 182 -1.92 14.86 16.63
CA PRO A 182 -2.22 13.64 17.36
C PRO A 182 -3.73 13.36 17.33
N GLN A 183 -4.10 12.26 16.68
CA GLN A 183 -5.50 11.89 16.51
C GLN A 183 -6.05 11.30 17.81
N ALA A 184 -7.10 11.92 18.36
CA ALA A 184 -7.75 11.44 19.57
C ALA A 184 -8.50 10.11 19.35
N ASN A 185 -8.88 9.81 18.10
CA ASN A 185 -9.62 8.61 17.71
C ASN A 185 -8.87 7.84 16.58
N PRO A 186 -8.62 6.53 16.74
CA PRO A 186 -8.01 5.72 15.68
C PRO A 186 -8.78 5.71 14.34
N ALA A 187 -10.10 5.87 14.36
CA ALA A 187 -10.90 5.96 13.13
C ALA A 187 -10.55 7.22 12.32
N ALA A 188 -10.40 8.38 12.99
CA ALA A 188 -9.98 9.62 12.36
C ALA A 188 -8.56 9.53 11.78
N GLY A 189 -7.65 8.84 12.50
CA GLY A 189 -6.30 8.57 11.98
C GLY A 189 -6.29 7.67 10.74
N LEU A 190 -7.15 6.65 10.68
CA LEU A 190 -7.29 5.80 9.50
C LEU A 190 -7.87 6.58 8.30
N VAL A 191 -8.93 7.35 8.51
CA VAL A 191 -9.56 8.17 7.46
C VAL A 191 -8.56 9.18 6.90
N SER A 192 -7.89 9.92 7.77
CA SER A 192 -6.86 10.90 7.38
C SER A 192 -5.76 10.25 6.53
N ARG A 193 -5.31 9.05 6.91
CA ARG A 193 -4.31 8.29 6.16
C ARG A 193 -4.80 7.90 4.76
N LEU A 194 -6.04 7.43 4.64
CA LEU A 194 -6.62 7.08 3.33
C LEU A 194 -6.77 8.32 2.44
N VAL A 195 -7.19 9.46 3.01
CA VAL A 195 -7.28 10.72 2.28
C VAL A 195 -5.91 11.22 1.81
N LEU A 196 -4.87 11.10 2.64
CA LEU A 196 -3.48 11.39 2.25
C LEU A 196 -3.03 10.52 1.07
N MET A 197 -3.30 9.21 1.12
CA MET A 197 -2.97 8.28 0.03
C MET A 197 -3.71 8.65 -1.27
N HIS A 198 -5.00 8.97 -1.20
CA HIS A 198 -5.78 9.41 -2.35
C HIS A 198 -5.26 10.72 -2.94
N TYR A 199 -4.95 11.72 -2.08
CA TYR A 199 -4.42 12.99 -2.53
C TYR A 199 -3.08 12.83 -3.25
N GLY A 200 -2.17 12.05 -2.68
CA GLY A 200 -0.91 11.75 -3.33
C GLY A 200 -1.07 11.06 -4.69
N GLN A 201 -1.90 10.04 -4.74
CA GLN A 201 -2.04 9.20 -5.93
C GLN A 201 -2.86 9.82 -7.05
N HIS A 202 -3.96 10.48 -6.72
CA HIS A 202 -4.87 11.06 -7.71
C HIS A 202 -4.52 12.52 -8.06
N VAL A 203 -3.84 13.24 -7.16
CA VAL A 203 -3.49 14.65 -7.39
C VAL A 203 -2.00 14.80 -7.65
N LEU A 204 -1.16 14.52 -6.65
CA LEU A 204 0.27 14.85 -6.71
C LEU A 204 1.06 14.01 -7.73
N ARG A 205 0.57 12.80 -8.04
CA ARG A 205 1.16 11.95 -9.09
C ARG A 205 1.16 12.61 -10.46
N HIS A 206 0.04 13.22 -10.82
CA HIS A 206 -0.16 13.80 -12.14
C HIS A 206 0.18 15.29 -12.15
N THR A 207 -0.06 15.99 -11.04
CA THR A 207 0.11 17.44 -10.90
C THR A 207 0.79 17.77 -9.56
N PRO A 208 2.11 17.60 -9.44
CA PRO A 208 2.86 17.92 -8.23
C PRO A 208 2.66 19.38 -7.78
N GLU A 209 2.50 20.31 -8.71
CA GLU A 209 2.28 21.74 -8.46
C GLU A 209 0.99 22.02 -7.68
N ALA A 210 0.04 21.08 -7.68
CA ALA A 210 -1.19 21.20 -6.89
C ALA A 210 -0.91 21.35 -5.39
N VAL A 211 0.25 20.87 -4.92
CA VAL A 211 0.69 21.06 -3.52
C VAL A 211 0.87 22.52 -3.14
N LEU A 212 1.11 23.41 -4.12
CA LEU A 212 1.23 24.85 -3.87
C LEU A 212 -0.11 25.47 -3.46
N ARG A 213 -1.24 24.96 -3.95
CA ARG A 213 -2.57 25.39 -3.48
C ARG A 213 -2.80 25.00 -2.02
N LEU A 214 -2.39 23.80 -1.65
CA LEU A 214 -2.42 23.34 -0.26
C LEU A 214 -1.53 24.23 0.62
N ARG A 215 -0.31 24.58 0.16
CA ARG A 215 0.57 25.52 0.88
C ARG A 215 -0.10 26.86 1.11
N ASP A 216 -0.68 27.44 0.06
CA ASP A 216 -1.32 28.75 0.12
C ASP A 216 -2.56 28.73 1.02
N TYR A 217 -3.30 27.61 1.05
CA TYR A 217 -4.43 27.38 1.96
C TYR A 217 -3.99 27.27 3.43
N VAL A 218 -2.95 26.48 3.71
CA VAL A 218 -2.42 26.30 5.07
C VAL A 218 -1.90 27.63 5.63
N GLY A 219 -1.21 28.43 4.80
CA GLY A 219 -0.67 29.74 5.14
C GLY A 219 0.53 29.73 6.10
N ASP A 220 0.62 28.73 7.00
CA ASP A 220 1.75 28.51 7.91
C ASP A 220 2.78 27.53 7.32
N ALA A 221 4.01 28.01 7.15
CA ALA A 221 5.08 27.22 6.53
C ALA A 221 5.49 25.99 7.36
N THR A 222 5.37 26.04 8.69
CA THR A 222 5.74 24.94 9.57
C THR A 222 4.71 23.82 9.49
N HIS A 223 3.43 24.15 9.63
CA HIS A 223 2.33 23.21 9.44
C HIS A 223 2.33 22.63 8.04
N PHE A 224 2.54 23.45 7.00
CA PHE A 224 2.64 22.93 5.63
C PHE A 224 3.78 21.91 5.50
N SER A 225 4.94 22.19 6.08
CA SER A 225 6.05 21.24 6.08
C SER A 225 5.70 19.93 6.78
N GLN A 226 4.91 19.96 7.86
CA GLN A 226 4.43 18.76 8.55
C GLN A 226 3.47 17.96 7.66
N VAL A 227 2.50 18.63 7.02
CA VAL A 227 1.55 17.98 6.09
C VAL A 227 2.33 17.30 4.95
N LEU A 228 3.32 18.00 4.39
CA LEU A 228 4.14 17.46 3.31
C LEU A 228 4.96 16.25 3.76
N CYS A 229 5.58 16.30 4.95
CA CYS A 229 6.26 15.14 5.52
C CYS A 229 5.33 13.93 5.69
N VAL A 230 4.09 14.15 6.14
CA VAL A 230 3.11 13.06 6.28
C VAL A 230 2.73 12.51 4.90
N LEU A 231 2.47 13.36 3.90
CA LEU A 231 2.19 12.94 2.53
C LEU A 231 3.31 12.05 1.96
N VAL A 232 4.58 12.45 2.12
CA VAL A 232 5.70 11.65 1.63
C VAL A 232 5.85 10.35 2.40
N THR A 233 5.81 10.40 3.74
CA THR A 233 5.99 9.19 4.56
C THR A 233 4.92 8.14 4.33
N GLN A 234 3.71 8.52 3.92
CA GLN A 234 2.63 7.60 3.57
C GLN A 234 2.72 7.02 2.15
N GLY A 235 3.80 7.30 1.41
CA GLY A 235 3.96 6.84 0.03
C GLY A 235 3.03 7.55 -0.95
N ALA A 236 2.54 8.74 -0.59
CA ALA A 236 1.63 9.51 -1.41
C ALA A 236 2.38 10.36 -2.46
N VAL A 237 3.70 10.50 -2.33
CA VAL A 237 4.50 11.37 -3.20
C VAL A 237 5.38 10.56 -4.16
N PRO A 238 5.32 10.81 -5.49
CA PRO A 238 5.95 9.93 -6.47
C PRO A 238 7.41 10.23 -6.78
N ASP A 239 7.96 11.39 -6.43
CA ASP A 239 9.35 11.74 -6.75
C ASP A 239 9.81 12.98 -5.97
N ARG A 240 10.97 12.91 -5.30
CA ARG A 240 11.57 14.00 -4.51
C ARG A 240 12.07 15.12 -5.42
N GLY A 241 12.62 14.77 -6.58
CA GLY A 241 13.19 15.71 -7.54
C GLY A 241 12.15 16.72 -8.03
N ARG A 242 10.90 16.29 -8.20
CA ARG A 242 9.77 17.18 -8.53
C ARG A 242 9.49 18.20 -7.43
N PHE A 243 9.61 17.83 -6.16
CA PHE A 243 9.40 18.76 -5.04
C PHE A 243 10.60 19.68 -4.81
N ASP A 244 11.81 19.19 -5.04
CA ASP A 244 13.03 19.99 -5.03
C ASP A 244 12.95 21.10 -6.09
N ALA A 245 12.48 20.78 -7.30
CA ALA A 245 12.27 21.73 -8.39
C ALA A 245 11.21 22.82 -8.06
N LEU A 246 10.26 22.51 -7.18
CA LEU A 246 9.26 23.46 -6.66
C LEU A 246 9.77 24.29 -5.47
N GLY A 247 11.06 24.12 -5.08
CA GLY A 247 11.64 24.79 -3.92
C GLY A 247 11.18 24.21 -2.57
N LEU A 248 10.56 23.01 -2.58
CA LEU A 248 10.00 22.36 -1.40
C LEU A 248 10.95 21.34 -0.76
N GLY A 249 12.14 21.15 -1.33
CA GLY A 249 13.14 20.20 -0.80
C GLY A 249 13.53 20.42 0.66
N GLY A 250 13.51 21.69 1.10
CA GLY A 250 13.74 22.07 2.49
C GLY A 250 12.68 21.51 3.45
N CYS A 251 11.44 21.36 2.99
CA CYS A 251 10.33 20.79 3.77
C CYS A 251 10.44 19.27 3.93
N LEU A 252 11.29 18.61 3.15
CA LEU A 252 11.50 17.15 3.17
C LEU A 252 12.80 16.72 3.86
N LYS A 253 13.43 17.63 4.63
CA LYS A 253 14.62 17.30 5.41
C LYS A 253 14.27 16.27 6.50
N GLY A 254 14.87 15.09 6.45
CA GLY A 254 14.66 14.00 7.41
C GLY A 254 13.70 12.90 6.95
N VAL A 255 13.05 13.04 5.79
CA VAL A 255 12.28 11.94 5.20
C VAL A 255 13.24 10.97 4.48
N PRO A 256 13.21 9.66 4.80
CA PRO A 256 14.03 8.65 4.15
C PRO A 256 13.85 8.64 2.62
N ALA A 257 14.94 8.44 1.88
CA ALA A 257 14.96 8.53 0.42
C ALA A 257 14.16 7.40 -0.27
N ASP A 258 14.10 6.23 0.36
CA ASP A 258 13.36 5.03 -0.04
C ASP A 258 11.83 5.18 0.08
N ARG A 259 11.35 6.12 0.89
CA ARG A 259 9.92 6.48 0.96
C ARG A 259 9.46 7.41 -0.15
N VAL A 260 10.39 7.90 -0.96
CA VAL A 260 10.07 8.66 -2.16
C VAL A 260 10.33 7.75 -3.35
N ALA A 261 9.29 7.46 -4.13
CA ALA A 261 9.50 6.65 -5.32
C ALA A 261 10.57 7.31 -6.20
N SER A 262 11.54 6.51 -6.65
CA SER A 262 12.53 6.96 -7.63
C SER A 262 11.83 6.89 -8.98
N GLY A 263 11.64 8.05 -9.61
CA GLY A 263 11.07 8.16 -10.96
C GLY A 263 11.97 7.54 -12.02
#